data_AF-A5AFK8-F1
#
_entry.id   AF-A5AFK8-F1
#
_cell.length_a   1.000
_cell.length_b   1.000
_cell.length_c   1.000
_cell.angle_alpha   90.00
_cell.angle_beta   90.00
_cell.angle_gamma   90.00
#
_symmetry.space_group_name_H-M   'P 1'
#
loop_
_entity.id
_entity.type
_entity.pdbx_description
1 polymer ?
#
loop_
_entity_poly.entity_id
_entity_poly.type
_entity_poly.pdbx_seq_one_letter_code
_entity_poly.pdbx_strand_id
1 'polypeptide(L)'
;MEQLRMDRHTFTMLCSMLRTIGKLKDSKYVDVEEMVALFLHILAHHVKNRVIKFRFLRSGETISRHFNAVLNAVIRLQGVLLKKPEPVSENSIDERWKWFKNCLGALDGTYIRVNVRERGKPRYRTKKNEIATNVLGVCSQDMQFIYVLSGWKGSTSDSRVLRDAVSRRNGLTVPHGKYLVFINN
;
A
#
# COMPACT_ATOMS: atom_id res chain seq x y z
N MET A 1 -7.42 18.01 11.54
CA MET A 1 -6.34 17.18 10.96
C MET A 1 -6.08 15.89 11.73
N GLU A 2 -6.31 15.85 13.05
CA GLU A 2 -6.07 14.65 13.87
C GLU A 2 -6.71 13.35 13.33
N GLN A 3 -7.85 13.47 12.65
CA GLN A 3 -8.59 12.34 12.05
C GLN A 3 -8.07 11.88 10.67
N LEU A 4 -6.94 12.42 10.20
CA LEU A 4 -6.30 11.99 8.96
C LEU A 4 -5.10 11.06 9.20
N ARG A 5 -4.72 10.83 10.47
CA ARG A 5 -3.50 10.07 10.86
C ARG A 5 -2.22 10.59 10.21
N MET A 6 -2.18 11.87 9.91
CA MET A 6 -1.09 12.56 9.24
C MET A 6 -1.00 13.98 9.77
N ASP A 7 0.21 14.49 9.98
CA ASP A 7 0.41 15.87 10.37
C ASP A 7 0.17 16.84 9.20
N ARG A 8 0.08 18.13 9.52
CA ARG A 8 -0.23 19.19 8.55
C ARG A 8 0.80 19.30 7.43
N HIS A 9 2.08 19.21 7.77
CA HIS A 9 3.15 19.40 6.81
C HIS A 9 3.17 18.25 5.80
N THR A 10 3.11 17.01 6.29
CA THR A 10 3.05 15.81 5.45
C THR A 10 1.81 15.81 4.56
N PHE A 11 0.66 16.25 5.08
CA PHE A 11 -0.57 16.37 4.29
C PHE A 11 -0.42 17.35 3.11
N THR A 12 0.16 18.53 3.37
CA THR A 12 0.41 19.52 2.31
C THR A 12 1.40 19.00 1.28
N MET A 13 2.47 18.33 1.71
CA MET A 13 3.41 17.67 0.80
C MET A 13 2.72 16.62 -0.08
N LEU A 14 1.88 15.77 0.52
CA LEU A 14 1.13 14.76 -0.22
C LEU A 14 0.21 15.39 -1.28
N CYS A 15 -0.53 16.44 -0.92
CA CYS A 15 -1.39 17.17 -1.87
C CYS A 15 -0.59 17.75 -3.04
N SER A 16 0.58 18.34 -2.76
CA SER A 16 1.48 18.86 -3.79
C SER A 16 1.99 17.75 -4.73
N MET A 17 2.42 16.61 -4.19
CA MET A 17 2.84 15.45 -4.99
C MET A 17 1.69 14.89 -5.84
N LEU A 18 0.48 14.81 -5.29
CA LEU A 18 -0.70 14.34 -6.00
C LEU A 18 -1.12 15.28 -7.14
N ARG A 19 -0.96 16.59 -6.96
CA ARG A 19 -1.18 17.60 -8.02
C ARG A 19 -0.14 17.45 -9.14
N THR A 20 1.15 17.45 -8.78
CA THR A 20 2.27 17.52 -9.73
C THR A 20 2.54 16.18 -10.45
N ILE A 21 2.70 15.11 -9.69
CA ILE A 21 3.07 13.77 -10.19
C ILE A 21 1.81 12.94 -10.44
N GLY A 22 0.88 13.00 -9.49
CA GLY A 22 -0.37 12.24 -9.54
C GLY A 22 -1.37 12.78 -10.57
N LYS A 23 -1.14 13.99 -11.09
CA LYS A 23 -2.00 14.72 -12.04
C LYS A 23 -3.44 14.88 -11.53
N LEU A 24 -3.62 14.89 -10.22
CA LEU A 24 -4.90 15.16 -9.58
C LEU A 24 -5.20 16.65 -9.71
N LYS A 25 -6.43 16.99 -10.10
CA LYS A 25 -6.86 18.37 -10.32
C LYS A 25 -8.08 18.66 -9.48
N ASP A 26 -8.25 19.93 -9.17
CA ASP A 26 -9.49 20.43 -8.59
C ASP A 26 -10.65 20.13 -9.53
N SER A 27 -11.80 19.80 -8.95
CA SER A 27 -13.05 19.76 -9.67
C SER A 27 -13.75 21.11 -9.55
N LYS A 28 -14.87 21.28 -10.27
CA LYS A 28 -15.67 22.52 -10.19
C LYS A 28 -16.10 22.89 -8.77
N TYR A 29 -16.23 21.91 -7.85
CA TYR A 29 -16.85 22.11 -6.53
C TYR A 29 -16.03 21.58 -5.35
N VAL A 30 -14.91 20.91 -5.60
CA VAL A 30 -14.08 20.20 -4.60
C VAL A 30 -12.63 20.37 -5.02
N ASP A 31 -11.81 20.89 -4.13
CA ASP A 31 -10.36 21.02 -4.32
C ASP A 31 -9.63 19.69 -4.00
N VAL A 32 -8.35 19.60 -4.37
CA VAL A 32 -7.55 18.40 -4.10
C VAL A 32 -7.45 18.11 -2.60
N GLU A 33 -7.31 19.14 -1.77
CA GLU A 33 -7.17 19.00 -0.33
C GLU A 33 -8.40 18.33 0.28
N GLU A 34 -9.62 18.73 -0.10
CA GLU A 34 -10.88 18.09 0.31
C GLU A 34 -10.96 16.65 -0.23
N MET A 35 -10.58 16.40 -1.49
CA MET A 35 -10.57 15.03 -2.04
C MET A 35 -9.62 14.12 -1.26
N VAL A 36 -8.42 14.60 -0.95
CA VAL A 36 -7.38 13.83 -0.23
C VAL A 36 -7.76 13.65 1.23
N ALA A 37 -8.32 14.68 1.89
CA ALA A 37 -8.83 14.58 3.25
C ALA A 37 -9.95 13.53 3.34
N LEU A 38 -10.89 13.53 2.39
CA LEU A 38 -11.94 12.52 2.29
C LEU A 38 -11.37 11.12 2.12
N PHE A 39 -10.40 10.95 1.22
CA PHE A 39 -9.74 9.67 0.96
C PHE A 39 -9.01 9.14 2.20
N LEU A 40 -8.16 9.96 2.82
CA LEU A 40 -7.40 9.61 4.02
C LEU A 40 -8.33 9.31 5.20
N HIS A 41 -9.40 10.08 5.36
CA HIS A 41 -10.35 9.86 6.45
C HIS A 41 -11.08 8.50 6.32
N ILE A 42 -11.44 8.11 5.09
CA ILE A 42 -12.00 6.77 4.82
C ILE A 42 -11.02 5.68 5.22
N LEU A 43 -9.75 5.79 4.82
CA LEU A 43 -8.72 4.78 5.12
C LEU A 43 -8.37 4.74 6.61
N ALA A 44 -8.19 5.90 7.25
CA ALA A 44 -7.77 6.03 8.64
C ALA A 44 -8.79 5.45 9.64
N HIS A 45 -10.08 5.50 9.31
CA HIS A 45 -11.15 5.08 10.21
C HIS A 45 -11.99 3.93 9.69
N HIS A 46 -11.67 3.40 8.49
CA HIS A 46 -12.42 2.31 7.85
C HIS A 46 -13.94 2.62 7.79
N VAL A 47 -14.28 3.89 7.48
CA VAL A 47 -15.67 4.37 7.48
C VAL A 47 -16.32 4.15 6.13
N LYS A 48 -17.61 3.78 6.15
CA LYS A 48 -18.40 3.53 4.94
C LYS A 48 -18.81 4.85 4.28
N ASN A 49 -19.01 4.83 2.96
CA ASN A 49 -19.46 5.98 2.17
C ASN A 49 -20.70 6.68 2.78
N ARG A 50 -21.68 5.91 3.30
CA ARG A 50 -22.86 6.46 3.99
C ARG A 50 -22.54 7.40 5.16
N VAL A 51 -21.43 7.17 5.86
CA VAL A 51 -21.00 7.99 7.02
C VAL A 51 -20.32 9.26 6.50
N ILE A 52 -19.48 9.13 5.48
CA ILE A 52 -18.74 10.25 4.86
C ILE A 52 -19.67 11.28 4.24
N LYS A 53 -20.78 10.84 3.63
CA LYS A 53 -21.79 11.72 3.04
C LYS A 53 -22.25 12.82 3.98
N PHE A 54 -22.50 12.49 5.25
CA PHE A 54 -22.93 13.47 6.24
C PHE A 54 -21.78 14.37 6.71
N ARG A 55 -20.57 13.83 6.80
CA ARG A 55 -19.39 14.57 7.27
C ARG A 55 -18.88 15.61 6.29
N PHE A 56 -18.84 15.27 5.00
CA PHE A 56 -18.35 16.15 3.94
C PHE A 56 -19.49 16.83 3.16
N LEU A 57 -20.75 16.56 3.50
CA LEU A 57 -21.94 17.10 2.82
C LEU A 57 -21.94 16.86 1.29
N ARG A 58 -21.39 15.71 0.86
CA ARG A 58 -21.30 15.31 -0.56
C ARG A 58 -22.15 14.09 -0.85
N SER A 59 -22.65 13.96 -2.08
CA SER A 59 -23.35 12.75 -2.51
C SER A 59 -22.44 11.52 -2.45
N GLY A 60 -23.02 10.34 -2.29
CA GLY A 60 -22.23 9.10 -2.24
C GLY A 60 -21.51 8.80 -3.57
N GLU A 61 -22.09 9.25 -4.68
CA GLU A 61 -21.48 9.16 -6.00
C GLU A 61 -20.24 10.07 -6.09
N THR A 62 -20.32 11.32 -5.60
CA THR A 62 -19.19 12.24 -5.53
C THR A 62 -18.06 11.70 -4.66
N ILE A 63 -18.39 11.12 -3.50
CA ILE A 63 -17.41 10.46 -2.61
C ILE A 63 -16.69 9.33 -3.34
N SER A 64 -17.44 8.44 -4.00
CA SER A 64 -16.85 7.32 -4.75
C SER A 64 -15.96 7.81 -5.89
N ARG A 65 -16.38 8.85 -6.62
CA ARG A 65 -15.60 9.43 -7.71
C ARG A 65 -14.26 9.98 -7.21
N HIS A 66 -14.28 10.81 -6.17
CA HIS A 66 -13.07 11.42 -5.62
C HIS A 66 -12.15 10.40 -4.96
N PHE A 67 -12.71 9.42 -4.23
CA PHE A 67 -11.92 8.32 -3.66
C PHE A 67 -11.11 7.58 -4.74
N ASN A 68 -11.75 7.22 -5.85
CA ASN A 68 -11.06 6.55 -6.96
C ASN A 68 -10.08 7.48 -7.70
N ALA A 69 -10.39 8.77 -7.84
CA ALA A 69 -9.48 9.73 -8.44
C ALA A 69 -8.18 9.87 -7.62
N VAL A 70 -8.30 9.98 -6.29
CA VAL A 70 -7.16 10.03 -5.37
C VAL A 70 -6.40 8.70 -5.37
N LEU A 71 -7.09 7.55 -5.32
CA LEU A 71 -6.46 6.23 -5.39
C LEU A 71 -5.60 6.08 -6.66
N ASN A 72 -6.14 6.43 -7.82
CA ASN A 72 -5.40 6.38 -9.09
C ASN A 72 -4.20 7.34 -9.10
N ALA A 73 -4.33 8.52 -8.49
CA ALA A 73 -3.22 9.45 -8.35
C ALA A 73 -2.13 8.86 -7.44
N VAL A 74 -2.48 8.28 -6.28
CA VAL A 74 -1.54 7.61 -5.37
C VAL A 74 -0.80 6.46 -6.05
N ILE A 75 -1.50 5.64 -6.85
CA ILE A 75 -0.87 4.55 -7.62
C ILE A 75 0.17 5.11 -8.61
N ARG A 76 -0.09 6.26 -9.24
CA ARG A 76 0.90 6.92 -10.12
C ARG A 76 2.13 7.43 -9.36
N LEU A 77 1.99 7.73 -8.08
CA LEU A 77 3.10 8.13 -7.20
C LEU A 77 3.96 6.94 -6.73
N GLN A 78 3.61 5.69 -7.06
CA GLN A 78 4.33 4.50 -6.57
C GLN A 78 5.85 4.57 -6.75
N GLY A 79 6.34 5.10 -7.89
CA GLY A 79 7.78 5.18 -8.17
C GLY A 79 8.53 6.21 -7.32
N VAL A 80 7.81 7.08 -6.61
CA VAL A 80 8.35 8.08 -5.69
C VAL A 80 8.12 7.67 -4.24
N LEU A 81 6.98 7.05 -3.95
CA LEU A 81 6.63 6.61 -2.58
C LEU A 81 7.33 5.32 -2.17
N LEU A 82 7.60 4.41 -3.11
CA LEU A 82 8.36 3.20 -2.82
C LEU A 82 9.86 3.52 -2.77
N LYS A 83 10.50 3.10 -1.68
CA LYS A 83 11.93 3.28 -1.46
C LYS A 83 12.70 2.43 -2.47
N LYS A 84 13.70 3.03 -3.10
CA LYS A 84 14.68 2.28 -3.89
C LYS A 84 15.48 1.37 -2.94
N PRO A 85 15.61 0.08 -3.24
CA PRO A 85 16.28 -0.85 -2.35
C PRO A 85 17.76 -0.50 -2.24
N GLU A 86 18.23 -0.35 -1.01
CA GLU A 86 19.64 -0.10 -0.68
C GLU A 86 20.14 -1.29 0.15
N PRO A 87 21.28 -1.89 -0.21
CA PRO A 87 21.80 -3.04 0.50
C PRO A 87 22.36 -2.63 1.87
N VAL A 88 22.21 -3.51 2.86
CA VAL A 88 22.90 -3.35 4.14
C VAL A 88 24.41 -3.27 3.89
N SER A 89 25.02 -2.19 4.38
CA SER A 89 26.45 -1.95 4.31
C SER A 89 27.24 -2.99 5.12
N GLU A 90 28.45 -3.31 4.65
CA GLU A 90 29.36 -4.20 5.38
C GLU A 90 29.78 -3.62 6.74
N ASN A 91 29.76 -2.29 6.86
CA ASN A 91 30.11 -1.54 8.07
C ASN A 91 28.86 -1.10 8.85
N SER A 92 27.71 -1.74 8.63
CA SER A 92 26.49 -1.42 9.36
C SER A 92 26.69 -1.60 10.86
N ILE A 93 26.44 -0.56 11.63
CA ILE A 93 26.48 -0.58 13.10
C ILE A 93 25.13 -0.97 13.73
N ASP A 94 24.06 -1.02 12.93
CA ASP A 94 22.74 -1.45 13.39
C ASP A 94 22.80 -2.90 13.88
N GLU A 95 22.45 -3.13 15.15
CA GLU A 95 22.58 -4.43 15.78
C GLU A 95 21.68 -5.51 15.17
N ARG A 96 20.53 -5.13 14.63
CA ARG A 96 19.58 -6.04 13.98
C ARG A 96 20.08 -6.41 12.59
N TRP A 97 20.63 -5.46 11.86
CA TRP A 97 20.94 -5.62 10.45
C TRP A 97 22.41 -5.92 10.13
N LYS A 98 23.37 -5.66 11.03
CA LYS A 98 24.82 -5.84 10.78
C LYS A 98 25.22 -7.24 10.28
N TRP A 99 24.42 -8.24 10.62
CA TRP A 99 24.63 -9.64 10.21
C TRP A 99 24.12 -9.94 8.80
N PHE A 100 23.26 -9.07 8.23
CA PHE A 100 22.59 -9.25 6.96
C PHE A 100 23.24 -8.43 5.84
N LYS A 101 24.57 -8.48 5.72
CA LYS A 101 25.33 -7.80 4.65
C LYS A 101 24.72 -8.11 3.28
N ASN A 102 24.61 -7.10 2.40
CA ASN A 102 23.99 -7.22 1.07
C ASN A 102 22.48 -7.52 1.04
N CYS A 103 21.80 -7.60 2.18
CA CYS A 103 20.34 -7.72 2.22
C CYS A 103 19.69 -6.41 1.77
N LEU A 104 18.65 -6.48 0.95
CA LEU A 104 17.90 -5.30 0.49
C LEU A 104 16.72 -4.97 1.39
N GLY A 105 16.30 -5.90 2.24
CA GLY A 105 15.12 -5.75 3.06
C GLY A 105 14.51 -7.08 3.49
N ALA A 106 13.43 -6.97 4.25
CA ALA A 106 12.62 -8.08 4.70
C ALA A 106 11.35 -8.20 3.85
N LEU A 107 10.94 -9.44 3.58
CA LEU A 107 9.74 -9.78 2.84
C LEU A 107 8.82 -10.63 3.71
N ASP A 108 7.54 -10.29 3.69
CA ASP A 108 6.49 -11.02 4.41
C ASP A 108 5.13 -10.92 3.67
N GLY A 109 4.29 -11.91 3.88
CA GLY A 109 2.91 -11.96 3.42
C GLY A 109 1.94 -11.56 4.53
N THR A 110 0.98 -10.70 4.21
CA THR A 110 -0.11 -10.33 5.12
C THR A 110 -1.48 -10.57 4.47
N TYR A 111 -2.48 -10.85 5.29
CA TYR A 111 -3.84 -11.10 4.84
C TYR A 111 -4.73 -9.90 5.16
N ILE A 112 -5.32 -9.29 4.14
CA ILE A 112 -6.32 -8.24 4.28
C ILE A 112 -7.70 -8.86 4.08
N ARG A 113 -8.57 -8.74 5.09
CA ARG A 113 -9.96 -9.25 5.00
C ARG A 113 -10.72 -8.56 3.87
N VAL A 114 -11.47 -9.34 3.11
CA VAL A 114 -12.25 -8.85 1.96
C VAL A 114 -13.67 -9.39 1.99
N ASN A 115 -14.59 -8.64 1.39
CA ASN A 115 -15.93 -9.12 1.12
C ASN A 115 -16.03 -9.57 -0.35
N VAL A 116 -16.40 -10.83 -0.57
CA VAL A 116 -16.59 -11.42 -1.89
C VAL A 116 -17.91 -12.17 -1.95
N ARG A 117 -18.47 -12.32 -3.15
CA ARG A 117 -19.69 -13.12 -3.38
C ARG A 117 -19.48 -14.56 -2.91
N GLU A 118 -20.56 -15.23 -2.51
CA GLU A 118 -20.51 -16.60 -1.95
C GLU A 118 -19.73 -17.58 -2.83
N ARG A 119 -19.99 -17.56 -4.14
CA ARG A 119 -19.28 -18.41 -5.14
C ARG A 119 -17.76 -18.20 -5.15
N GLY A 120 -17.28 -17.03 -4.74
CA GLY A 120 -15.85 -16.68 -4.68
C GLY A 120 -15.18 -17.03 -3.35
N LYS A 121 -15.93 -17.13 -2.24
CA LYS A 121 -15.39 -17.34 -0.89
C LYS A 121 -14.40 -18.51 -0.79
N PRO A 122 -14.62 -19.69 -1.41
CA PRO A 122 -13.65 -20.79 -1.33
C PRO A 122 -12.25 -20.42 -1.81
N ARG A 123 -12.12 -19.53 -2.80
CA ARG A 123 -10.82 -19.08 -3.32
C ARG A 123 -10.12 -18.11 -2.37
N TYR A 124 -10.87 -17.29 -1.64
CA TYR A 124 -10.32 -16.27 -0.73
C TYR A 124 -10.14 -16.78 0.71
N ARG A 125 -10.47 -18.05 0.97
CA ARG A 125 -10.37 -18.65 2.29
C ARG A 125 -8.91 -18.94 2.65
N THR A 126 -8.45 -18.38 3.76
CA THR A 126 -7.12 -18.63 4.32
C THR A 126 -7.08 -19.95 5.11
N LYS A 127 -5.88 -20.39 5.51
CA LYS A 127 -5.71 -21.54 6.41
C LYS A 127 -6.42 -21.36 7.76
N LYS A 128 -6.58 -20.11 8.22
CA LYS A 128 -7.31 -19.74 9.44
C LYS A 128 -8.82 -19.58 9.20
N ASN A 129 -9.34 -20.06 8.07
CA ASN A 129 -10.75 -19.99 7.68
C ASN A 129 -11.30 -18.55 7.54
N GLU A 130 -10.43 -17.55 7.32
CA GLU A 130 -10.84 -16.16 7.07
C GLU A 130 -10.99 -15.90 5.57
N ILE A 131 -11.87 -14.97 5.19
CA ILE A 131 -11.99 -14.53 3.79
C ILE A 131 -11.11 -13.30 3.58
N ALA A 132 -9.97 -13.49 2.92
CA ALA A 132 -8.94 -12.46 2.77
C ALA A 132 -8.24 -12.52 1.40
N THR A 133 -7.58 -11.42 1.04
CA THR A 133 -6.58 -11.37 -0.03
C THR A 133 -5.19 -11.39 0.59
N ASN A 134 -4.26 -12.11 -0.02
CA ASN A 134 -2.85 -12.11 0.34
C ASN A 134 -2.17 -10.89 -0.31
N VAL A 135 -1.41 -10.16 0.50
CA VAL A 135 -0.57 -9.03 0.11
C VAL A 135 0.86 -9.33 0.53
N LEU A 136 1.76 -9.37 -0.44
CA LEU A 136 3.19 -9.49 -0.22
C LEU A 136 3.80 -8.08 -0.09
N GLY A 137 4.53 -7.83 0.98
CA GLY A 137 5.28 -6.59 1.19
C GLY A 137 6.77 -6.86 1.29
N VAL A 138 7.57 -5.94 0.77
CA VAL A 138 9.02 -5.87 1.00
C VAL A 138 9.32 -4.52 1.62
N CYS A 139 10.03 -4.51 2.75
CA CYS A 139 10.39 -3.31 3.48
C CYS A 139 11.91 -3.20 3.65
N SER A 140 12.42 -1.97 3.60
CA SER A 140 13.80 -1.64 3.93
C SER A 140 14.06 -1.79 5.44
N GLN A 141 15.30 -1.56 5.84
CA GLN A 141 15.72 -1.57 7.24
C GLN A 141 14.96 -0.56 8.10
N ASP A 142 14.59 0.57 7.51
CA ASP A 142 13.83 1.67 8.13
C ASP A 142 12.30 1.50 7.99
N MET A 143 11.84 0.26 7.72
CA MET A 143 10.42 -0.07 7.56
C MET A 143 9.71 0.68 6.42
N GLN A 144 10.46 1.15 5.42
CA GLN A 144 9.89 1.79 4.23
C GLN A 144 9.59 0.73 3.16
N PHE A 145 8.41 0.79 2.54
CA PHE A 145 8.07 -0.15 1.49
C PHE A 145 8.97 0.01 0.26
N ILE A 146 9.59 -1.09 -0.15
CA ILE A 146 10.35 -1.24 -1.41
C ILE A 146 9.42 -1.78 -2.49
N TYR A 147 8.56 -2.73 -2.14
CA TYR A 147 7.65 -3.38 -3.06
C TYR A 147 6.39 -3.85 -2.34
N VAL A 148 5.24 -3.73 -3.02
CA VAL A 148 3.96 -4.23 -2.52
C VAL A 148 3.23 -4.91 -3.67
N LEU A 149 2.84 -6.17 -3.46
CA LEU A 149 2.01 -6.93 -4.39
C LEU A 149 0.74 -7.38 -3.69
N SER A 150 -0.39 -6.84 -4.13
CA SER A 150 -1.71 -7.17 -3.61
C SER A 150 -2.58 -7.92 -4.63
N GLY A 151 -3.70 -8.47 -4.17
CA GLY A 151 -4.74 -9.05 -5.03
C GLY A 151 -4.66 -10.56 -5.23
N TRP A 152 -3.75 -11.25 -4.54
CA TRP A 152 -3.73 -12.71 -4.52
C TRP A 152 -4.84 -13.26 -3.62
N LYS A 153 -5.41 -14.40 -3.99
CA LYS A 153 -6.52 -14.99 -3.22
C LYS A 153 -5.97 -15.56 -1.91
N GLY A 154 -6.74 -15.49 -0.82
CA GLY A 154 -6.31 -15.96 0.50
C GLY A 154 -5.88 -17.43 0.60
N SER A 155 -6.28 -18.28 -0.34
CA SER A 155 -5.84 -19.68 -0.41
C SER A 155 -4.49 -19.87 -1.12
N THR A 156 -3.92 -18.82 -1.69
CA THR A 156 -2.66 -18.89 -2.46
C THR A 156 -1.48 -19.03 -1.49
N SER A 157 -0.57 -19.97 -1.77
CA SER A 157 0.67 -20.12 -1.01
C SER A 157 1.62 -18.95 -1.22
N ASP A 158 2.37 -18.57 -0.19
CA ASP A 158 3.33 -17.46 -0.25
C ASP A 158 4.41 -17.71 -1.30
N SER A 159 4.83 -18.96 -1.50
CA SER A 159 5.74 -19.36 -2.58
C SER A 159 5.21 -19.02 -3.98
N ARG A 160 3.90 -19.15 -4.21
CA ARG A 160 3.28 -18.82 -5.49
C ARG A 160 3.13 -17.31 -5.67
N VAL A 161 2.83 -16.58 -4.59
CA VAL A 161 2.78 -15.11 -4.59
C VAL A 161 4.17 -14.53 -4.85
N LEU A 162 5.20 -15.07 -4.20
CA LEU A 162 6.60 -14.68 -4.40
C LEU A 162 7.06 -14.96 -5.84
N ARG A 163 6.76 -16.14 -6.38
CA ARG A 163 7.11 -16.47 -7.76
C ARG A 163 6.48 -15.49 -8.75
N ASP A 164 5.22 -15.12 -8.53
CA ASP A 164 4.56 -14.09 -9.34
C ASP A 164 5.21 -12.72 -9.16
N ALA A 165 5.58 -12.34 -7.92
CA ALA A 165 6.27 -11.08 -7.68
C ALA A 165 7.55 -10.95 -8.50
N VAL A 166 8.34 -12.02 -8.61
CA VAL A 166 9.63 -12.00 -9.34
C VAL A 166 9.45 -12.14 -10.85
N SER A 167 8.42 -12.84 -11.34
CA SER A 167 8.24 -13.09 -12.79
C SER A 167 7.54 -11.97 -13.55
N ARG A 168 6.97 -10.98 -12.86
CA ARG A 168 6.24 -9.86 -13.49
C ARG A 168 7.19 -8.88 -14.18
N ARG A 169 6.70 -8.25 -15.26
CA ARG A 169 7.45 -7.22 -16.02
C ARG A 169 7.96 -6.05 -15.16
N ASN A 170 7.14 -5.60 -14.20
CA ASN A 170 7.50 -4.59 -13.20
C ASN A 170 7.57 -5.24 -11.80
N GLY A 171 8.10 -6.46 -11.77
CA GLY A 171 8.16 -7.30 -10.59
C GLY A 171 9.29 -6.92 -9.63
N LEU A 172 9.33 -7.64 -8.52
CA LEU A 172 10.39 -7.57 -7.53
C LEU A 172 11.72 -8.01 -8.15
N THR A 173 12.65 -7.07 -8.27
CA THR A 173 13.97 -7.31 -8.85
C THR A 173 15.01 -7.37 -7.74
N VAL A 174 15.81 -8.44 -7.72
CA VAL A 174 16.92 -8.62 -6.78
C VAL A 174 18.21 -8.69 -7.61
N PRO A 175 19.10 -7.67 -7.52
CA PRO A 175 20.38 -7.69 -8.23
C PRO A 175 21.28 -8.85 -7.79
N HIS A 176 22.20 -9.24 -8.67
CA HIS A 176 23.17 -10.29 -8.37
C HIS A 176 23.99 -9.96 -7.11
N GLY A 177 24.25 -10.96 -6.27
CA GLY A 177 24.97 -10.81 -5.00
C GLY A 177 24.15 -10.15 -3.88
N LYS A 178 22.86 -9.86 -4.10
CA LYS A 178 21.94 -9.32 -3.10
C LYS A 178 20.83 -10.33 -2.78
N TYR A 179 20.16 -10.16 -1.64
CA TYR A 179 19.06 -11.04 -1.23
C TYR A 179 18.01 -10.30 -0.38
N LEU A 180 16.89 -10.98 -0.12
CA LEU A 180 15.84 -10.57 0.80
C LEU A 180 15.70 -11.62 1.89
N VAL A 181 15.35 -11.19 3.10
CA VAL A 181 15.08 -12.12 4.21
C VAL A 181 13.57 -12.37 4.28
N PHE A 182 13.16 -13.64 4.28
CA PHE A 182 11.76 -14.01 4.49
C PHE A 182 11.46 -14.06 5.99
N ILE A 183 10.46 -13.31 6.43
CA ILE A 183 9.98 -13.37 7.82
C ILE A 183 8.81 -14.38 7.85
N ASN A 184 9.00 -15.51 8.54
CA ASN A 184 7.90 -16.42 8.82
C ASN A 184 7.19 -15.97 10.10
N ASN A 185 5.90 -15.63 10.00
CA ASN A 185 4.99 -15.38 11.13
C ASN A 185 4.16 -16.62 11.48
#